data_AF-A0A3A0CHH0-F1
#
_entry.id   AF-A0A3A0CHH0-F1
#
_cell.length_a   1.000
_cell.length_b   1.000
_cell.length_c   1.000
_cell.angle_alpha   90.00
_cell.angle_beta   90.00
_cell.angle_gamma   90.00
#
_symmetry.space_group_name_H-M   'P 1'
#
loop_
_entity.id
_entity.type
_entity.pdbx_description
1 polymer ?
#
loop_
_entity_poly.entity_id
_entity_poly.type
_entity_poly.pdbx_seq_one_letter_code
_entity_poly.pdbx_strand_id
1 'polypeptide(L)'
;MVTVPRRNRKIPATVAAACLAMLPAILAGCGNPATSAVHAGIEVVGIVVDDVETEKLSEQLVGQSPSAADEKLGQVVDVFSDVDAPREWRAYPTPMDVLNTKRYVIVVENNRITMVEMVSIGGEKLDIPLQLVYQEKLKGKTPDECTAAADMGRPIMRLRSKSTGQLHHLYDARLIKELPKPHYMVVRFDADGRCEKVKFVEVAAKGS
;
A
#
# COMPACT_ATOMS: atom_id res chain seq x y z
N MET A 1 -45.64 8.40 -62.49
CA MET A 1 -47.03 8.88 -62.37
C MET A 1 -47.88 7.72 -61.86
N VAL A 2 -48.47 7.89 -60.66
CA VAL A 2 -49.82 7.43 -60.20
C VAL A 2 -50.06 5.89 -60.26
N THR A 3 -50.38 5.12 -59.21
CA THR A 3 -51.27 5.37 -58.06
C THR A 3 -51.13 4.24 -57.02
N VAL A 4 -51.28 4.57 -55.74
CA VAL A 4 -51.56 3.65 -54.61
C VAL A 4 -53.07 3.58 -54.36
N PRO A 5 -53.61 2.46 -53.85
CA PRO A 5 -54.54 2.55 -52.72
C PRO A 5 -54.15 1.55 -51.61
N ARG A 6 -53.81 1.93 -50.37
CA ARG A 6 -54.60 2.49 -49.23
C ARG A 6 -55.82 1.66 -48.79
N ARG A 7 -55.71 1.08 -47.57
CA ARG A 7 -56.63 1.10 -46.39
C ARG A 7 -56.71 -0.28 -45.71
N ASN A 8 -56.87 -0.46 -44.40
CA ASN A 8 -56.91 0.40 -43.19
C ASN A 8 -57.16 -0.53 -41.98
N ARG A 9 -56.95 -0.01 -40.76
CA ARG A 9 -57.44 -0.49 -39.42
C ARG A 9 -56.55 -1.51 -38.69
N LYS A 10 -56.32 -1.45 -37.37
CA LYS A 10 -56.65 -0.52 -36.26
C LYS A 10 -55.73 -0.90 -35.06
N ILE A 11 -55.32 0.12 -34.30
CA ILE A 11 -54.69 0.17 -32.95
C ILE A 11 -55.66 -0.45 -31.87
N PRO A 12 -55.38 -0.77 -30.58
CA PRO A 12 -54.20 -0.60 -29.66
C PRO A 12 -53.83 -1.85 -28.80
N ALA A 13 -52.76 -1.75 -27.99
CA ALA A 13 -52.78 -1.91 -26.51
C ALA A 13 -51.46 -2.48 -25.92
N THR A 14 -50.77 -1.62 -25.15
CA THR A 14 -50.15 -1.91 -23.84
C THR A 14 -49.59 -3.30 -23.55
N VAL A 15 -48.27 -3.41 -23.36
CA VAL A 15 -47.67 -3.99 -22.14
C VAL A 15 -46.33 -3.30 -21.88
N ALA A 16 -46.24 -2.66 -20.72
CA ALA A 16 -45.01 -2.18 -20.12
C ALA A 16 -44.12 -3.36 -19.73
N ALA A 17 -42.91 -3.44 -20.29
CA ALA A 17 -41.85 -4.26 -19.74
C ALA A 17 -40.89 -3.32 -19.00
N ALA A 18 -41.09 -3.24 -17.69
CA ALA A 18 -40.21 -2.58 -16.75
C ALA A 18 -38.78 -3.10 -16.93
N CYS A 19 -37.89 -2.27 -17.49
CA CYS A 19 -36.47 -2.50 -17.36
C CYS A 19 -36.11 -2.33 -15.88
N LEU A 20 -35.76 -3.44 -15.25
CA LEU A 20 -35.01 -3.55 -14.01
C LEU A 20 -33.95 -2.44 -13.93
N ALA A 21 -34.26 -1.37 -13.20
CA ALA A 21 -33.23 -0.54 -12.61
C ALA A 21 -32.68 -1.33 -11.43
N MET A 22 -31.65 -2.14 -11.70
CA MET A 22 -30.86 -2.77 -10.66
C MET A 22 -30.30 -1.68 -9.73
N LEU A 23 -30.40 -1.96 -8.44
CA LEU A 23 -29.89 -1.18 -7.33
C LEU A 23 -28.49 -0.60 -7.58
N PRO A 24 -28.23 0.69 -7.30
CA PRO A 24 -26.92 1.11 -6.86
C PRO A 24 -26.86 0.87 -5.34
N ALA A 25 -26.61 -0.37 -4.94
CA ALA A 25 -26.11 -0.64 -3.60
C ALA A 25 -24.58 -0.66 -3.65
N ILE A 26 -23.96 -0.08 -2.61
CA ILE A 26 -22.55 -0.13 -2.25
C ILE A 26 -21.68 1.01 -2.83
N LEU A 27 -21.97 2.24 -2.40
CA LEU A 27 -20.95 3.30 -2.25
C LEU A 27 -21.05 3.84 -0.82
N ALA A 28 -20.64 3.02 0.15
CA ALA A 28 -20.27 3.47 1.49
C ALA A 28 -19.52 2.35 2.23
N GLY A 29 -18.22 2.58 2.47
CA GLY A 29 -17.57 2.10 3.70
C GLY A 29 -17.25 0.61 3.82
N CYS A 30 -16.54 0.03 2.85
CA CYS A 30 -15.65 -1.10 3.15
C CYS A 30 -14.21 -0.59 3.01
N GLY A 31 -13.52 -0.39 4.13
CA GLY A 31 -12.08 -0.11 4.12
C GLY A 31 -11.39 -1.24 3.36
N ASN A 32 -10.98 -0.96 2.13
CA ASN A 32 -10.49 -1.98 1.22
C ASN A 32 -9.17 -2.50 1.81
N PRO A 33 -9.04 -3.80 2.14
CA PRO A 33 -7.81 -4.34 2.74
C PRO A 33 -6.59 -4.09 1.84
N ALA A 34 -6.80 -3.97 0.53
CA ALA A 34 -5.80 -3.56 -0.44
C ALA A 34 -5.19 -2.17 -0.13
N THR A 35 -6.01 -1.17 0.23
CA THR A 35 -5.54 0.19 0.57
C THR A 35 -4.73 0.18 1.87
N SER A 36 -5.10 -0.67 2.83
CA SER A 36 -4.37 -0.83 4.08
C SER A 36 -3.01 -1.50 3.87
N ALA A 37 -2.93 -2.51 3.01
CA ALA A 37 -1.67 -3.17 2.66
C ALA A 37 -0.71 -2.23 1.91
N VAL A 38 -1.23 -1.37 1.01
CA VAL A 38 -0.41 -0.35 0.32
C VAL A 38 0.24 0.63 1.30
N HIS A 39 -0.55 1.15 2.25
CA HIS A 39 -0.05 2.01 3.32
C HIS A 39 0.98 1.27 4.19
N ALA A 40 0.72 0.02 4.52
CA ALA A 40 1.66 -0.79 5.30
C ALA A 40 2.99 -1.06 4.54
N GLY A 41 2.97 -1.04 3.20
CA GLY A 41 4.19 -1.07 2.39
C GLY A 41 5.04 0.21 2.51
N ILE A 42 4.42 1.38 2.68
CA ILE A 42 5.15 2.65 2.94
C ILE A 42 5.88 2.58 4.29
N GLU A 43 5.24 1.95 5.27
CA GLU A 43 5.76 1.76 6.63
C GLU A 43 6.97 0.82 6.72
N VAL A 44 7.23 0.03 5.67
CA VAL A 44 8.50 -0.71 5.50
C VAL A 44 9.66 0.25 5.25
N VAL A 45 9.41 1.39 4.59
CA VAL A 45 10.42 2.42 4.30
C VAL A 45 10.68 3.30 5.53
N GLY A 46 9.64 3.70 6.26
CA GLY A 46 9.76 4.55 7.45
C GLY A 46 8.39 4.87 8.05
N ILE A 47 8.37 5.58 9.18
CA ILE A 47 7.10 5.95 9.84
C ILE A 47 6.41 7.08 9.11
N VAL A 48 5.16 6.91 8.68
CA VAL A 48 4.39 7.98 8.04
C VAL A 48 4.23 9.17 9.01
N VAL A 49 4.51 10.37 8.49
CA VAL A 49 4.37 11.63 9.22
C VAL A 49 3.47 12.57 8.44
N ASP A 50 2.53 13.22 9.13
CA ASP A 50 1.68 14.23 8.51
C ASP A 50 2.50 15.46 8.14
N ASP A 51 2.39 15.88 6.89
CA ASP A 51 3.16 16.98 6.34
C ASP A 51 2.36 17.69 5.24
N VAL A 52 2.25 19.02 5.36
CA VAL A 52 1.42 19.84 4.47
C VAL A 52 2.00 19.91 3.04
N GLU A 53 3.31 19.77 2.88
CA GLU A 53 3.94 19.77 1.55
C GLU A 53 3.64 18.47 0.81
N THR A 54 3.45 17.38 1.54
CA THR A 54 3.07 16.07 1.01
C THR A 54 1.70 16.10 0.34
N GLU A 55 0.71 16.81 0.90
CA GLU A 55 -0.60 16.99 0.28
C GLU A 55 -0.49 17.68 -1.08
N LYS A 56 0.26 18.79 -1.14
CA LYS A 56 0.51 19.53 -2.39
C LYS A 56 1.25 18.68 -3.42
N LEU A 57 2.22 17.88 -2.98
CA LEU A 57 2.94 16.95 -3.85
C LEU A 57 2.02 15.85 -4.36
N SER A 58 1.13 15.32 -3.52
CA SER A 58 0.13 14.32 -3.89
C SER A 58 -0.79 14.83 -5.00
N GLU A 59 -1.35 16.04 -4.85
CA GLU A 59 -2.18 16.68 -5.89
C GLU A 59 -1.47 16.83 -7.24
N GLN A 60 -0.16 17.03 -7.22
CA GLN A 60 0.64 17.29 -8.42
C GLN A 60 1.15 16.02 -9.09
N LEU A 61 1.46 14.99 -8.30
CA LEU A 61 2.14 13.78 -8.77
C LEU A 61 1.20 12.59 -8.95
N VAL A 62 0.12 12.48 -8.18
CA VAL A 62 -0.83 11.36 -8.33
C VAL A 62 -1.41 11.35 -9.75
N GLY A 63 -1.42 10.17 -10.36
CA GLY A 63 -1.80 9.94 -11.75
C GLY A 63 -0.68 10.15 -12.77
N GLN A 64 0.44 10.80 -12.40
CA GLN A 64 1.59 11.03 -13.27
C GLN A 64 2.49 9.79 -13.39
N SER A 65 3.46 9.85 -14.31
CA SER A 65 4.50 8.82 -14.44
C SER A 65 5.55 8.94 -13.31
N PRO A 66 6.27 7.86 -12.98
CA PRO A 66 7.36 7.90 -12.00
C PRO A 66 8.47 8.91 -12.37
N SER A 67 8.70 9.15 -13.66
CA SER A 67 9.68 10.15 -14.13
C SER A 67 9.34 11.57 -13.69
N ALA A 68 8.05 11.91 -13.54
CA ALA A 68 7.65 13.23 -13.04
C ALA A 68 8.09 13.45 -11.57
N ALA A 69 8.12 12.37 -10.78
CA ALA A 69 8.68 12.42 -9.44
C ALA A 69 10.22 12.48 -9.46
N ASP A 70 10.88 11.74 -10.36
CA ASP A 70 12.35 11.80 -10.53
C ASP A 70 12.82 13.22 -10.88
N GLU A 71 12.11 13.90 -11.78
CA GLU A 71 12.41 15.30 -12.15
C GLU A 71 12.22 16.27 -10.98
N LYS A 72 11.23 16.01 -10.13
CA LYS A 72 10.81 16.94 -9.08
C LYS A 72 11.53 16.74 -7.74
N LEU A 73 11.72 15.49 -7.36
CA LEU A 73 12.27 15.08 -6.06
C LEU A 73 13.75 14.67 -6.18
N GLY A 74 14.27 14.58 -7.41
CA GLY A 74 15.66 14.26 -7.69
C GLY A 74 15.93 12.76 -7.71
N GLN A 75 17.15 12.38 -7.32
CA GLN A 75 17.60 11.00 -7.42
C GLN A 75 16.88 10.11 -6.39
N VAL A 76 16.36 8.98 -6.88
CA VAL A 76 15.80 7.92 -6.05
C VAL A 76 16.87 7.36 -5.10
N VAL A 77 16.54 7.27 -3.82
CA VAL A 77 17.37 6.68 -2.77
C VAL A 77 17.29 5.16 -2.81
N ASP A 78 16.07 4.64 -2.88
CA ASP A 78 15.82 3.21 -3.02
C ASP A 78 14.46 2.96 -3.69
N VAL A 79 14.32 1.77 -4.25
CA VAL A 79 13.04 1.27 -4.76
C VAL A 79 12.77 -0.06 -4.08
N PHE A 80 11.61 -0.17 -3.44
CA PHE A 80 11.10 -1.45 -2.95
C PHE A 80 10.09 -1.97 -3.97
N SER A 81 10.34 -3.16 -4.52
CA SER A 81 9.39 -3.81 -5.43
C SER A 81 8.62 -4.90 -4.70
N ASP A 82 7.31 -4.96 -4.93
CA ASP A 82 6.53 -6.12 -4.54
C ASP A 82 6.99 -7.34 -5.35
N VAL A 83 7.24 -8.45 -4.68
CA VAL A 83 7.65 -9.70 -5.31
C VAL A 83 6.47 -10.36 -6.03
N ASP A 84 5.24 -10.09 -5.59
CA ASP A 84 4.02 -10.75 -6.06
C ASP A 84 3.13 -9.88 -6.96
N ALA A 85 3.43 -8.58 -7.06
CA ALA A 85 2.61 -7.63 -7.82
C ALA A 85 3.46 -6.59 -8.57
N PRO A 86 2.95 -5.97 -9.64
CA PRO A 86 3.65 -4.90 -10.37
C PRO A 86 3.52 -3.55 -9.65
N ARG A 87 3.87 -3.52 -8.36
CA ARG A 87 3.84 -2.35 -7.49
C ARG A 87 5.22 -2.03 -6.94
N GLU A 88 5.54 -0.75 -6.86
CA GLU A 88 6.80 -0.26 -6.33
C GLU A 88 6.60 0.90 -5.35
N TRP A 89 7.50 1.01 -4.37
CA TRP A 89 7.62 2.16 -3.49
C TRP A 89 8.98 2.80 -3.78
N ARG A 90 8.98 4.03 -4.29
CA ARG A 90 10.22 4.76 -4.61
C ARG A 90 10.44 5.83 -3.54
N ALA A 91 11.59 5.76 -2.87
CA ALA A 91 11.97 6.68 -1.81
C ALA A 91 12.90 7.77 -2.35
N TYR A 92 12.63 9.03 -2.00
CA TYR A 92 13.36 10.22 -2.43
C TYR A 92 13.83 11.01 -1.22
N PRO A 93 14.94 11.77 -1.34
CA PRO A 93 15.34 12.68 -0.29
C PRO A 93 14.29 13.77 -0.07
N THR A 94 14.20 14.27 1.16
CA THR A 94 13.44 15.49 1.45
C THR A 94 14.37 16.69 1.33
N PRO A 95 14.01 17.74 0.56
CA PRO A 95 14.79 18.97 0.51
C PRO A 95 14.99 19.53 1.93
N MET A 96 16.17 20.10 2.20
CA MET A 96 16.52 20.72 3.49
C MET A 96 16.58 19.77 4.71
N ASP A 97 16.38 18.46 4.54
CA ASP A 97 16.60 17.48 5.61
C ASP A 97 18.08 17.05 5.68
N VAL A 98 18.90 17.91 6.30
CA VAL A 98 20.35 17.70 6.46
C VAL A 98 20.66 16.43 7.26
N LEU A 99 19.78 16.05 8.17
CA LEU A 99 19.96 14.87 9.02
C LEU A 99 19.56 13.57 8.32
N ASN A 100 18.97 13.65 7.11
CA ASN A 100 18.58 12.49 6.32
C ASN A 100 17.61 11.55 7.07
N THR A 101 16.75 12.16 7.88
CA THR A 101 15.76 11.51 8.76
C THR A 101 14.36 11.45 8.16
N LYS A 102 14.14 12.01 6.98
CA LYS A 102 12.88 12.06 6.26
C LYS A 102 13.05 11.68 4.80
N ARG A 103 12.00 11.09 4.24
CA ARG A 103 11.90 10.76 2.82
C ARG A 103 10.51 11.06 2.32
N TYR A 104 10.41 11.45 1.06
CA TYR A 104 9.18 11.25 0.31
C TYR A 104 9.16 9.83 -0.23
N VAL A 105 8.03 9.16 -0.08
CA VAL A 105 7.78 7.84 -0.66
C VAL A 105 6.59 7.96 -1.58
N ILE A 106 6.78 7.58 -2.84
CA ILE A 106 5.67 7.44 -3.78
C ILE A 106 5.36 5.97 -4.00
N VAL A 107 4.09 5.65 -4.18
CA VAL A 107 3.65 4.33 -4.62
C VAL A 107 3.38 4.38 -6.12
N VAL A 108 3.97 3.46 -6.86
CA VAL A 108 3.80 3.29 -8.30
C VAL A 108 3.07 1.99 -8.56
N GLU A 109 1.98 2.05 -9.32
CA GLU A 109 1.24 0.89 -9.79
C GLU A 109 0.82 1.12 -11.25
N ASN A 110 1.03 0.12 -12.11
CA ASN A 110 0.75 0.23 -13.55
C ASN A 110 1.41 1.48 -14.21
N ASN A 111 2.66 1.76 -13.83
CA ASN A 111 3.44 2.91 -14.30
C ASN A 111 2.79 4.29 -14.01
N ARG A 112 1.93 4.37 -12.99
CA ARG A 112 1.38 5.62 -12.48
C ARG A 112 1.58 5.74 -10.99
N ILE A 113 1.79 6.97 -10.54
CA ILE A 113 1.86 7.30 -9.12
C ILE A 113 0.44 7.23 -8.55
N THR A 114 0.23 6.41 -7.53
CA THR A 114 -1.08 6.25 -6.87
C THR A 114 -1.13 6.91 -5.51
N MET A 115 0.02 7.19 -4.90
CA MET A 115 0.12 7.75 -3.57
C MET A 115 1.46 8.46 -3.38
N VAL A 116 1.45 9.49 -2.54
CA VAL A 116 2.65 10.20 -2.07
C VAL A 116 2.50 10.39 -0.56
N GLU A 117 3.50 9.96 0.20
CA GLU A 117 3.55 10.12 1.66
C GLU A 117 4.95 10.59 2.06
N MET A 118 5.05 11.28 3.20
CA MET A 118 6.33 11.53 3.85
C MET A 118 6.53 10.53 4.97
N VAL A 119 7.74 9.98 5.07
CA VAL A 119 8.13 9.07 6.14
C VAL A 119 9.33 9.61 6.90
N SER A 120 9.38 9.32 8.19
CA SER A 120 10.53 9.48 9.06
C SER A 120 11.34 8.18 9.13
N ILE A 121 12.64 8.27 8.88
CA ILE A 121 13.61 7.19 9.02
C ILE A 121 14.30 7.34 10.38
N GLY A 122 14.20 6.31 11.22
CA GLY A 122 14.87 6.26 12.52
C GLY A 122 13.99 6.60 13.74
N GLY A 123 12.73 7.01 13.53
CA GLY A 123 11.72 6.92 14.58
C GLY A 123 11.18 5.49 14.62
N GLU A 124 11.37 4.77 15.72
CA GLU A 124 10.60 3.54 15.99
C GLU A 124 9.58 3.90 17.09
N LYS A 125 8.28 3.87 16.77
CA LYS A 125 7.22 3.93 17.78
C LYS A 125 7.14 2.52 18.40
N LEU A 126 7.85 2.31 19.50
CA LEU A 126 8.08 0.96 20.02
C LEU A 126 7.07 0.57 21.10
N ASP A 127 6.43 -0.58 20.89
CA ASP A 127 6.17 -1.54 21.96
C ASP A 127 7.42 -2.44 22.10
N ILE A 128 8.45 -1.91 22.80
CA ILE A 128 9.80 -2.49 22.90
C ILE A 128 9.76 -3.97 23.32
N PRO A 129 8.99 -4.38 24.35
CA PRO A 129 9.01 -5.77 24.83
C PRO A 129 8.57 -6.78 23.78
N LEU A 130 7.46 -6.54 23.07
CA LEU A 130 6.95 -7.51 22.09
C LEU A 130 7.87 -7.62 20.87
N GLN A 131 8.42 -6.49 20.41
CA GLN A 131 9.42 -6.50 19.34
C GLN A 131 10.62 -7.36 19.71
N LEU A 132 11.14 -7.25 20.94
CA LEU A 132 12.27 -8.06 21.39
C LEU A 132 11.93 -9.56 21.45
N VAL A 133 10.72 -9.91 21.91
CA VAL A 133 10.27 -11.32 21.92
C VAL A 133 10.26 -11.90 20.50
N TYR A 134 9.69 -11.19 19.53
CA TYR A 134 9.68 -11.66 18.14
C TYR A 134 11.04 -11.60 17.48
N GLN A 135 11.88 -10.61 17.82
CA GLN A 135 13.25 -10.54 17.36
C GLN A 135 14.02 -11.79 17.81
N GLU A 136 14.02 -12.14 19.09
CA GLU A 136 14.67 -13.35 19.59
C GLU A 136 14.05 -14.62 18.99
N LYS A 137 12.72 -14.66 18.83
CA LYS A 137 12.01 -15.79 18.22
C LYS A 137 12.42 -15.99 16.76
N LEU A 138 12.64 -14.93 15.99
CA LEU A 138 12.78 -15.01 14.53
C LEU A 138 14.23 -14.90 14.05
N LYS A 139 15.13 -14.31 14.84
CA LYS A 139 16.52 -14.04 14.45
C LYS A 139 17.22 -15.28 13.89
N GLY A 140 17.89 -15.10 12.75
CA GLY A 140 18.67 -16.14 12.07
C GLY A 140 17.85 -17.14 11.24
N LYS A 141 16.52 -17.12 11.33
CA LYS A 141 15.64 -18.01 10.56
C LYS A 141 15.47 -17.55 9.11
N THR A 142 15.26 -18.51 8.22
CA THR A 142 14.91 -18.27 6.82
C THR A 142 13.48 -17.74 6.67
N PRO A 143 13.06 -17.23 5.50
CA PRO A 143 11.71 -16.69 5.30
C PRO A 143 10.58 -17.68 5.58
N ASP A 144 10.78 -18.95 5.23
CA ASP A 144 9.79 -20.01 5.45
C ASP A 144 9.70 -20.38 6.95
N GLU A 145 10.85 -20.49 7.61
CA GLU A 145 10.91 -20.71 9.06
C GLU A 145 10.32 -19.53 9.84
N CYS A 146 10.54 -18.29 9.41
CA CYS A 146 9.91 -17.12 9.98
C CYS A 146 8.39 -17.16 9.83
N THR A 147 7.89 -17.59 8.67
CA THR A 147 6.45 -17.72 8.42
C THR A 147 5.81 -18.75 9.36
N ALA A 148 6.45 -19.90 9.55
CA ALA A 148 6.00 -20.90 10.50
C ALA A 148 6.10 -20.42 11.97
N ALA A 149 7.17 -19.70 12.31
CA ALA A 149 7.41 -19.24 13.68
C ALA A 149 6.63 -17.98 14.06
N ALA A 150 6.25 -17.12 13.11
CA ALA A 150 5.52 -15.88 13.38
C ALA A 150 4.11 -16.16 13.93
N ASP A 151 3.50 -17.29 13.56
CA ASP A 151 2.12 -17.65 13.92
C ASP A 151 1.08 -16.60 13.47
N MET A 152 1.38 -15.90 12.37
CA MET A 152 0.52 -14.86 11.76
C MET A 152 0.03 -15.26 10.36
N GLY A 153 0.24 -16.52 9.98
CA GLY A 153 0.00 -16.99 8.62
C GLY A 153 1.05 -16.48 7.63
N ARG A 154 0.69 -16.50 6.34
CA ARG A 154 1.58 -16.06 5.25
C ARG A 154 1.77 -14.54 5.31
N PRO A 155 2.93 -14.01 4.86
CA PRO A 155 3.11 -12.58 4.74
C PRO A 155 2.05 -12.00 3.78
N ILE A 156 1.48 -10.86 4.16
CA ILE A 156 0.51 -10.13 3.33
C ILE A 156 1.21 -9.39 2.18
N MET A 157 2.51 -9.17 2.30
CA MET A 157 3.33 -8.51 1.29
C MET A 157 4.79 -8.93 1.44
N ARG A 158 5.47 -9.05 0.30
CA ARG A 158 6.90 -9.34 0.23
C ARG A 158 7.57 -8.28 -0.62
N LEU A 159 8.44 -7.48 -0.02
CA LEU A 159 9.11 -6.37 -0.68
C LEU A 159 10.59 -6.67 -0.83
N ARG A 160 11.18 -6.33 -1.97
CA ARG A 160 12.62 -6.40 -2.17
C ARG A 160 13.19 -5.02 -2.47
N SER A 161 14.16 -4.59 -1.67
CA SER A 161 14.96 -3.39 -1.95
C SER A 161 15.81 -3.62 -3.19
N LYS A 162 15.75 -2.70 -4.17
CA LYS A 162 16.59 -2.75 -5.37
C LYS A 162 18.03 -2.34 -5.09
N SER A 163 18.27 -1.45 -4.13
CA SER A 163 19.62 -1.00 -3.80
C SER A 163 20.42 -2.03 -3.00
N THR A 164 19.78 -2.72 -2.05
CA THR A 164 20.45 -3.65 -1.14
C THR A 164 20.18 -5.12 -1.45
N GLY A 165 19.16 -5.42 -2.25
CA GLY A 165 18.68 -6.79 -2.48
C GLY A 165 17.94 -7.42 -1.29
N GLN A 166 17.85 -6.72 -0.15
CA GLN A 166 17.23 -7.23 1.07
C GLN A 166 15.73 -7.51 0.85
N LEU A 167 15.30 -8.65 1.38
CA LEU A 167 13.90 -9.06 1.38
C LEU A 167 13.24 -8.57 2.67
N HIS A 168 12.02 -8.10 2.56
CA HIS A 168 11.17 -7.71 3.67
C HIS A 168 9.86 -8.48 3.56
N HIS A 169 9.45 -9.12 4.64
CA HIS A 169 8.13 -9.70 4.77
C HIS A 169 7.28 -8.84 5.69
N LEU A 170 6.07 -8.53 5.26
CA LEU A 170 5.07 -7.84 6.06
C LEU A 170 4.02 -8.87 6.50
N TYR A 171 3.80 -9.00 7.79
CA TYR A 171 2.80 -9.88 8.40
C TYR A 171 1.70 -9.06 9.05
N ASP A 172 0.49 -9.62 9.02
CA ASP A 172 -0.66 -9.05 9.71
C ASP A 172 -0.61 -9.37 11.21
N ALA A 173 -0.17 -8.41 12.02
CA ALA A 173 -0.07 -8.56 13.47
C ALA A 173 -1.35 -8.12 14.20
N ARG A 174 -2.45 -7.84 13.49
CA ARG A 174 -3.75 -7.55 14.11
C ARG A 174 -4.31 -8.72 14.91
N LEU A 175 -3.78 -9.92 14.71
CA LEU A 175 -4.16 -11.13 15.44
C LEU A 175 -3.54 -11.22 16.84
N ILE A 176 -2.53 -10.40 17.14
CA ILE A 176 -1.88 -10.35 18.46
C ILE A 176 -2.76 -9.55 19.41
N LYS A 177 -3.34 -10.22 20.42
CA LYS A 177 -4.33 -9.63 21.33
C LYS A 177 -3.73 -8.61 22.29
N GLU A 178 -2.43 -8.69 22.51
CA GLU A 178 -1.66 -7.86 23.42
C GLU A 178 -1.42 -6.44 22.87
N LEU A 179 -1.63 -6.22 21.57
CA LEU A 179 -1.41 -4.93 20.93
C LEU A 179 -2.68 -4.06 20.97
N PRO A 180 -2.63 -2.85 21.56
CA PRO A 180 -3.81 -1.99 21.72
C PRO A 180 -4.29 -1.35 20.40
N LYS A 181 -3.53 -1.48 19.32
CA LYS A 181 -3.80 -0.89 18.00
C LYS A 181 -3.45 -1.87 16.89
N PRO A 182 -4.00 -1.72 15.67
CA PRO A 182 -3.61 -2.55 14.54
C PRO A 182 -2.14 -2.32 14.20
N HIS A 183 -1.36 -3.38 14.31
CA HIS A 183 0.04 -3.38 13.91
C HIS A 183 0.25 -4.34 12.74
N TYR A 184 1.25 -4.01 11.94
CA TYR A 184 1.92 -4.96 11.06
C TYR A 184 3.29 -5.30 11.63
N MET A 185 3.76 -6.51 11.38
CA MET A 185 5.13 -6.92 11.70
C MET A 185 5.95 -6.96 10.41
N VAL A 186 7.00 -6.16 10.36
CA VAL A 186 7.99 -6.18 9.28
C VAL A 186 9.17 -7.03 9.71
N VAL A 187 9.51 -8.03 8.91
CA VAL A 187 10.69 -8.87 9.08
C VAL A 187 11.64 -8.59 7.93
N ARG A 188 12.86 -8.13 8.23
CA ARG A 188 13.93 -7.89 7.27
C ARG A 188 14.90 -9.05 7.27
N PHE A 189 15.24 -9.52 6.07
CA PHE A 189 16.22 -10.56 5.84
C PHE A 189 17.52 -9.96 5.32
N ASP A 190 18.64 -10.46 5.83
CA ASP A 190 19.98 -10.11 5.36
C ASP A 190 20.28 -10.71 3.96
N ALA A 191 21.51 -10.50 3.49
CA ALA A 191 21.97 -11.00 2.20
C ALA A 191 22.00 -12.54 2.12
N ASP A 192 22.13 -13.23 3.26
CA ASP A 192 22.12 -14.70 3.35
C ASP A 192 20.68 -15.25 3.46
N GLY A 193 19.67 -14.38 3.41
CA GLY A 193 18.27 -14.75 3.53
C GLY A 193 17.88 -15.13 4.95
N ARG A 194 18.57 -14.61 5.97
CA ARG A 194 18.25 -14.85 7.38
C ARG A 194 17.63 -13.62 8.02
N CYS A 195 16.67 -13.84 8.92
CA CYS A 195 16.00 -12.77 9.64
C CYS A 195 17.02 -12.00 10.49
N GLU A 196 17.21 -10.74 10.13
CA GLU A 196 18.15 -9.83 10.77
C GLU A 196 17.40 -8.93 11.76
N LYS A 197 16.25 -8.40 11.34
CA LYS A 197 15.51 -7.38 12.09
C LYS A 197 14.01 -7.59 12.02
N VAL A 198 13.34 -7.37 13.14
CA VAL A 198 11.88 -7.34 13.29
C VAL A 198 11.47 -5.96 13.77
N LYS A 199 10.43 -5.40 13.18
CA LYS A 199 9.83 -4.12 13.56
C LYS A 199 8.32 -4.25 13.60
N PHE A 200 7.68 -3.72 14.63
CA PHE A 200 6.23 -3.50 14.61
C PHE A 200 5.91 -2.10 14.10
N VAL A 201 4.86 -2.02 13.29
CA VAL A 201 4.42 -0.76 12.71
C VAL A 201 2.94 -0.56 12.99
N GLU A 202 2.63 0.51 13.70
CA GLU A 202 1.27 0.99 13.90
C GLU A 202 0.78 1.66 12.61
N VAL A 203 -0.35 1.23 12.07
CA VAL A 203 -1.01 1.95 10.98
C VAL A 203 -2.18 2.71 11.55
N ALA A 204 -2.08 4.05 11.53
CA ALA A 204 -3.20 4.90 11.87
C ALA A 204 -4.35 4.63 10.88
N ALA A 205 -5.55 4.38 11.39
CA ALA A 205 -6.74 4.42 10.56
C ALA A 205 -6.94 5.90 10.16
N LYS A 206 -6.37 6.33 9.02
CA LYS A 206 -6.79 7.59 8.41
C LYS A 206 -8.28 7.42 8.09
N GLY A 207 -9.12 8.14 8.83
CA GLY A 207 -10.54 8.23 8.57
C GLY A 207 -10.74 8.76 7.16
N SER A 208 -11.42 7.97 6.33
CA SER A 208 -11.92 8.37 5.01
C SER A 208 -12.85 9.56 5.10
#